data_AF-A0A969UAT9-F1
#
_entry.id   AF-A0A969UAT9-F1
#
_cell.length_a   1.000
_cell.length_b   1.000
_cell.length_c   1.000
_cell.angle_alpha   90.00
_cell.angle_beta   90.00
_cell.angle_gamma   90.00
#
_symmetry.space_group_name_H-M   'P 1'
#
loop_
_entity.id
_entity.type
_entity.pdbx_description
1 polymer ?
#
loop_
_entity_poly.entity_id
_entity_poly.type
_entity_poly.pdbx_seq_one_letter_code
_entity_poly.pdbx_strand_id
1 'polypeptide(L)' 'MPTSITELLPSIAALSHADKFRLVQLILTQLAQEDGTEVEDTQQPAAPFDPHLFFGVAHQSKQVIDDYLASIREGWL' A
#
# COMPACT_ATOMS: atom_id res chain seq x y z
N MET A 1 24.01 1.60 -29.69
CA MET A 1 23.24 0.34 -29.84
C MET A 1 22.36 0.21 -28.62
N PRO A 2 21.04 0.02 -28.75
CA PRO A 2 20.21 -0.27 -27.58
C PRO A 2 20.67 -1.62 -27.02
N THR A 3 21.16 -1.62 -25.77
CA THR A 3 21.38 -2.85 -25.01
C THR A 3 20.06 -3.58 -24.87
N SER A 4 20.03 -4.86 -25.24
CA SER A 4 18.79 -5.63 -25.18
C SER A 4 18.43 -5.91 -23.72
N ILE A 5 17.13 -5.86 -23.37
CA ILE A 5 16.64 -6.24 -22.03
C ILE A 5 17.16 -7.61 -21.60
N THR A 6 17.28 -8.54 -22.56
CA THR A 6 17.76 -9.89 -22.33
C THR A 6 19.21 -9.93 -21.81
N GLU A 7 20.04 -8.96 -22.20
CA GLU A 7 21.43 -8.84 -21.75
C GLU A 7 21.52 -8.30 -20.30
N LEU A 8 20.46 -7.62 -19.82
CA LEU A 8 20.39 -7.05 -18.48
C LEU A 8 19.83 -8.04 -17.43
N LEU A 9 19.10 -9.08 -17.87
CA LEU A 9 18.49 -10.08 -16.98
C LEU A 9 19.46 -10.72 -15.98
N PRO A 10 20.70 -11.13 -16.37
CA PRO A 10 21.65 -11.70 -15.42
C PRO A 10 22.06 -10.70 -14.32
N SER A 11 22.22 -9.42 -14.69
CA SER A 11 22.56 -8.34 -13.76
C SER A 11 21.41 -8.05 -12.79
N ILE A 12 20.16 -8.11 -13.26
CA ILE A 12 18.96 -7.96 -12.41
C ILE A 12 18.83 -9.17 -11.48
N ALA A 13 19.10 -10.38 -11.95
CA ALA A 13 19.02 -11.59 -11.15
C ALA A 13 19.99 -11.55 -9.95
N ALA A 14 21.18 -10.95 -10.14
CA ALA A 14 22.21 -10.78 -9.13
C ALA A 14 21.88 -9.72 -8.06
N LEU A 15 20.89 -8.84 -8.30
CA LEU A 15 20.48 -7.84 -7.32
C LEU A 15 19.87 -8.49 -6.07
N SER A 16 20.06 -7.82 -4.93
CA SER A 16 19.37 -8.17 -3.69
C SER A 16 17.85 -8.04 -3.86
N HIS A 17 17.08 -8.68 -2.98
CA HIS A 17 15.62 -8.55 -3.00
C HIS A 17 15.20 -7.07 -2.93
N ALA A 18 15.74 -6.29 -1.98
CA ALA A 18 15.42 -4.87 -1.83
C ALA A 18 15.77 -4.05 -3.09
N ASP A 19 16.91 -4.33 -3.72
CA ASP A 19 17.34 -3.60 -4.91
C ASP A 19 16.47 -3.92 -6.14
N LYS A 20 15.95 -5.15 -6.24
CA LYS A 20 14.94 -5.50 -7.25
C LYS A 20 13.66 -4.67 -7.08
N PHE A 21 13.19 -4.51 -5.84
CA PHE A 21 12.02 -3.66 -5.58
C PHE A 21 12.29 -2.19 -5.92
N ARG A 22 13.48 -1.65 -5.57
CA ARG A 22 13.88 -0.29 -5.95
C ARG A 22 13.94 -0.09 -7.45
N LEU A 23 14.46 -1.07 -8.19
CA LEU A 23 14.50 -1.01 -9.65
C LEU A 23 13.10 -0.99 -10.26
N VAL A 24 12.18 -1.82 -9.76
CA VAL A 24 10.78 -1.82 -10.21
C VAL A 24 10.12 -0.47 -9.92
N GLN A 25 10.32 0.09 -8.72
CA GLN A 25 9.81 1.42 -8.37
C GLN A 25 10.31 2.49 -9.34
N LEU A 26 11.61 2.50 -9.64
CA LEU A 26 12.20 3.45 -10.58
C LEU A 26 11.57 3.33 -11.98
N ILE A 27 11.41 2.11 -12.50
CA ILE A 27 10.83 1.86 -13.83
C ILE A 27 9.37 2.34 -13.86
N LEU A 28 8.58 2.03 -12.82
CA LEU A 28 7.19 2.48 -12.74
C LEU A 28 7.07 4.00 -12.66
N THR A 29 7.95 4.67 -11.93
CA THR A 29 8.01 6.14 -11.90
C THR A 29 8.34 6.71 -13.27
N GLN A 30 9.28 6.12 -14.00
CA GLN A 30 9.65 6.56 -15.34
C GLN A 30 8.49 6.40 -16.33
N LEU A 31 7.81 5.25 -16.32
CA LEU A 31 6.65 5.00 -17.19
C LEU A 31 5.50 5.98 -16.91
N ALA A 32 5.21 6.25 -15.64
CA ALA A 32 4.19 7.23 -15.28
C ALA A 32 4.56 8.65 -15.78
N GLN A 33 5.83 9.04 -15.73
CA GLN A 33 6.29 10.32 -16.28
C GLN A 33 6.15 10.37 -17.82
N GLU A 34 6.42 9.27 -18.52
CA GLU A 34 6.29 9.17 -19.98
C GLU A 34 4.83 9.30 -20.44
N ASP A 35 3.88 8.72 -19.70
CA ASP A 35 2.45 8.76 -20.00
C ASP A 35 1.80 10.13 -19.70
N GLY A 36 2.57 11.12 -19.23
CA GLY A 36 2.06 12.44 -18.87
C GLY A 36 1.11 12.43 -17.68
N THR A 37 0.96 11.29 -17.00
CA THR A 37 0.54 11.29 -15.61
C THR A 37 1.63 11.99 -14.84
N GLU A 38 1.41 13.27 -14.51
CA GLU A 38 2.04 13.82 -13.34
C GLU A 38 1.77 12.79 -12.25
N VAL A 39 2.82 12.05 -11.86
CA VAL A 39 2.85 11.45 -10.54
C VAL A 39 2.83 12.69 -9.67
N GLU A 40 1.62 13.23 -9.43
CA GLU A 40 1.37 14.07 -8.29
C GLU A 40 2.07 13.32 -7.20
N ASP A 41 3.15 13.93 -6.76
CA ASP A 41 3.86 13.55 -5.57
C ASP A 41 2.76 13.52 -4.50
N THR A 42 2.14 12.35 -4.36
CA THR A 42 1.51 11.90 -3.14
C THR A 42 2.62 11.61 -2.13
N GLN A 43 3.76 12.31 -2.23
CA GLN A 43 4.34 13.09 -1.14
C GLN A 43 3.40 14.20 -0.63
N GLN A 44 2.10 13.98 -0.55
CA GLN A 44 1.50 14.40 0.70
C GLN A 44 2.06 13.38 1.68
N PRO A 45 3.01 13.73 2.58
CA PRO A 45 3.40 12.81 3.63
C PRO A 45 2.09 12.36 4.25
N ALA A 46 1.78 11.06 4.12
CA ALA A 46 0.66 10.49 4.83
C ALA A 46 0.80 11.04 6.24
N ALA A 47 -0.20 11.78 6.70
CA ALA A 47 -0.13 12.45 8.00
C ALA A 47 0.46 11.43 8.98
N PRO A 48 1.49 11.80 9.78
CA PRO A 48 2.18 10.86 10.64
C PRO A 48 1.15 9.96 11.31
N PHE A 49 1.26 8.66 11.11
CA PHE A 49 0.28 7.72 11.63
C PHE A 49 0.19 7.94 13.14
N ASP A 50 -0.91 8.53 13.59
CA ASP A 50 -1.16 8.79 14.99
C ASP A 50 -1.99 7.63 15.54
N PRO A 51 -1.38 6.69 16.28
CA PRO A 51 -2.10 5.57 16.85
C PRO A 51 -3.22 6.04 17.78
N HIS A 52 -3.14 7.23 18.39
CA HIS A 52 -4.21 7.79 19.21
C HIS A 52 -5.47 8.17 18.41
N LEU A 53 -5.31 8.46 17.12
CA LEU A 53 -6.43 8.69 16.19
C LEU A 53 -6.95 7.38 15.57
N PHE A 54 -6.14 6.32 15.64
CA PHE A 54 -6.49 5.01 15.07
C PHE A 54 -7.21 4.09 16.07
N PHE A 55 -6.98 4.27 17.37
CA PHE A 55 -7.78 3.62 18.41
C PHE A 55 -9.18 4.28 18.48
N GLY A 56 -10.17 3.71 17.77
CA GLY A 56 -11.58 4.03 18.02
C GLY A 56 -12.34 4.77 16.91
N VAL A 57 -12.05 4.50 15.63
CA VAL A 57 -12.95 4.94 14.52
C VAL A 57 -14.37 4.35 14.64
N ALA A 58 -14.58 3.40 15.56
CA ALA A 58 -15.86 3.24 16.21
C ALA A 58 -15.66 3.36 17.74
N HIS A 59 -15.86 4.56 18.30
CA HIS A 59 -16.20 4.75 19.71
C HIS A 59 -17.60 4.17 20.00
N GLN A 60 -17.86 2.93 19.56
CA GLN A 60 -19.01 2.19 19.99
C GLN A 60 -18.73 1.80 21.43
N SER A 61 -19.57 2.30 22.34
CA SER A 61 -19.49 1.88 23.72
C SER A 61 -19.60 0.35 23.77
N LYS A 62 -18.99 -0.26 24.78
CA LYS A 62 -19.10 -1.71 25.02
C LYS A 62 -20.56 -2.19 24.93
N GLN A 63 -21.49 -1.34 25.39
CA GLN A 63 -22.93 -1.56 25.29
C GLN A 63 -23.42 -1.79 23.85
N VAL A 64 -23.01 -0.95 22.89
CA VAL A 64 -23.41 -1.08 21.47
C VAL A 64 -22.88 -2.37 20.86
N ILE A 65 -21.68 -2.79 21.25
CA ILE A 65 -21.08 -4.05 20.81
C ILE A 65 -21.84 -5.24 21.41
N ASP A 66 -22.14 -5.18 22.71
CA ASP A 66 -22.89 -6.22 23.43
C ASP A 66 -24.32 -6.37 22.87
N ASP A 67 -25.00 -5.25 22.57
CA ASP A 67 -26.34 -5.22 21.98
C ASP A 67 -26.35 -5.82 20.55
N TYR A 68 -25.36 -5.50 19.73
CA TYR A 68 -25.20 -6.08 18.39
C TYR A 68 -25.01 -7.60 18.47
N LEU A 69 -24.11 -8.08 19.34
CA LEU A 69 -23.86 -9.51 19.52
C LEU A 69 -25.10 -10.25 20.05
N ALA A 70 -25.86 -9.63 20.96
CA ALA A 70 -27.12 -10.18 21.47
C ALA A 70 -28.18 -10.27 20.37
N SER A 71 -28.33 -9.23 19.55
CA SER A 71 -29.30 -9.21 18.44
C SER A 71 -29.01 -10.26 17.37
N ILE A 72 -27.73 -10.56 17.10
CA ILE A 72 -27.36 -11.65 16.20
C ILE A 72 -27.76 -12.99 16.81
N ARG A 73 -27.58 -13.19 18.11
CA ARG A 73 -27.88 -14.47 18.79
C ARG A 73 -29.37 -14.84 18.74
N GLU A 74 -30.26 -13.86 18.73
CA GLU A 74 -31.71 -14.07 18.65
C GLU A 74 -32.20 -14.44 17.24
N GLY A 75 -31.45 -14.09 16.19
CA GLY A 75 -31.79 -14.42 14.79
C GLY A 75 -31.46 -15.85 14.35
N TRP A 76 -30.84 -16.66 15.21
CA TRP A 76 -30.46 -18.06 14.94
C TRP A 76 -31.32 -19.11 15.68
N LEU A 77 -32.44 -18.69 16.29
CA LEU A 77 -33.42 -19.58 16.93
C LEU A 77 -34.77 -19.57 16.21
#